data_AF-A0A1Q8R246-F1
#
_entry.id   AF-A0A1Q8R246-F1
#
_cell.length_a   1.000
_cell.length_b   1.000
_cell.length_c   1.000
_cell.angle_alpha   90.00
_cell.angle_beta   90.00
_cell.angle_gamma   90.00
#
_symmetry.space_group_name_H-M   'P 1'
#
loop_
_entity.id
_entity.type
_entity.pdbx_description
1 polymer ?
#
loop_
_entity_poly.entity_id
_entity_poly.type
_entity_poly.pdbx_seq_one_letter_code
_entity_poly.pdbx_strand_id
1 'polypeptide(L)'
;MVKTIGAYVNVALVDYDESMQNHLVELMKDSLREQSVENILENTWEIVEDKRILYKNGDGEWVVQSEELLGDGLPEISDTRELLEVMTVGLTVKVEDSL
;
A
#
# COMPACT_ATOMS: atom_id res chain seq x y z
N MET A 1 -16.41 -1.41 19.94
CA MET A 1 -14.96 -1.64 20.16
C MET A 1 -14.19 -0.81 19.15
N VAL A 2 -13.12 -0.12 19.55
CA VAL A 2 -12.29 0.64 18.61
C VAL A 2 -11.32 -0.30 17.91
N LYS A 3 -11.27 -0.27 16.58
CA LYS A 3 -10.28 -0.99 15.78
C LYS A 3 -9.74 -0.09 14.67
N THR A 4 -8.63 -0.50 14.07
CA THR A 4 -8.02 0.21 12.93
C THR A 4 -8.28 -0.58 11.66
N ILE A 5 -8.72 0.11 10.61
CA ILE A 5 -8.79 -0.41 9.25
C ILE A 5 -7.85 0.41 8.36
N GLY A 6 -7.52 -0.12 7.19
CA GLY A 6 -6.71 0.63 6.24
C GLY A 6 -6.71 0.04 4.85
N ALA A 7 -6.21 0.83 3.91
CA ALA A 7 -5.99 0.48 2.52
C ALA A 7 -4.57 0.88 2.13
N TYR A 8 -4.04 0.27 1.08
CA TYR A 8 -2.79 0.70 0.48
C TYR A 8 -2.83 0.57 -1.04
N VAL A 9 -2.08 1.43 -1.71
CA VAL A 9 -1.92 1.41 -3.17
C VAL A 9 -0.44 1.56 -3.51
N ASN A 10 0.02 0.77 -4.48
CA ASN A 10 1.34 0.93 -5.09
C ASN A 10 1.20 1.75 -6.37
N VAL A 11 2.00 2.80 -6.50
CA VAL A 11 2.09 3.62 -7.71
C VAL A 11 3.52 3.61 -8.21
N ALA A 12 3.71 3.49 -9.52
CA ALA A 12 5.03 3.59 -10.12
C ALA A 12 5.67 4.92 -9.70
N LEU A 13 6.91 4.89 -9.20
CA LEU A 13 7.55 6.06 -8.62
C LEU A 13 7.68 7.22 -9.62
N VAL A 14 7.79 6.89 -10.92
CA VAL A 14 7.87 7.87 -12.02
C VAL A 14 6.59 8.68 -12.21
N ASP A 15 5.44 8.13 -11.79
CA ASP A 15 4.12 8.76 -11.89
C ASP A 15 3.67 9.33 -10.53
N TYR A 16 4.52 9.24 -9.50
CA TYR A 16 4.19 9.68 -8.15
C TYR A 16 4.55 11.15 -7.94
N ASP A 17 3.54 11.98 -7.69
CA ASP A 17 3.67 13.37 -7.28
C ASP A 17 2.63 13.74 -6.20
N GLU A 18 2.71 14.96 -5.67
CA GLU A 18 1.79 15.45 -4.63
C GLU A 18 0.31 15.45 -5.10
N SER A 19 0.06 15.68 -6.40
CA SER A 19 -1.29 15.67 -6.96
C SER A 19 -1.86 14.26 -6.95
N MET A 20 -1.05 13.28 -7.38
CA MET A 20 -1.36 11.86 -7.35
C MET A 20 -1.60 11.39 -5.91
N GLN A 21 -0.73 11.75 -4.97
CA GLN A 21 -0.90 11.43 -3.54
C GLN A 21 -2.26 11.90 -3.02
N ASN A 22 -2.59 13.18 -3.23
CA ASN A 22 -3.86 13.74 -2.78
C ASN A 22 -5.07 12.99 -3.38
N HIS A 23 -5.00 12.66 -4.66
CA HIS A 23 -6.06 11.91 -5.33
C HIS A 23 -6.22 10.50 -4.76
N LEU A 24 -5.12 9.77 -4.54
CA LEU A 24 -5.12 8.43 -3.96
C LEU A 24 -5.69 8.43 -2.53
N VAL A 25 -5.32 9.43 -1.72
CA VAL A 25 -5.81 9.54 -0.35
C VAL A 25 -7.33 9.69 -0.33
N GLU A 26 -7.89 10.58 -1.15
CA GLU A 26 -9.35 10.75 -1.20
C GLU A 26 -10.05 9.50 -1.74
N LEU A 27 -9.50 8.85 -2.77
CA LEU A 27 -10.03 7.59 -3.29
C LEU A 27 -10.04 6.48 -2.22
N MET A 28 -8.96 6.36 -1.44
CA MET A 28 -8.87 5.38 -0.35
C MET A 28 -9.85 5.69 0.78
N LYS A 29 -10.04 6.97 1.13
CA LYS A 29 -11.07 7.37 2.12
C LYS A 29 -12.45 6.97 1.65
N ASP A 30 -12.80 7.26 0.41
CA ASP A 30 -14.11 6.92 -0.16
C ASP A 30 -14.32 5.41 -0.18
N SER A 31 -13.30 4.64 -0.59
CA SER A 31 -13.37 3.19 -0.57
C SER A 31 -13.55 2.62 0.84
N LEU A 32 -12.85 3.16 1.85
CA LEU A 32 -12.99 2.72 3.24
C LEU A 32 -14.36 3.10 3.82
N ARG A 33 -14.92 4.25 3.45
CA ARG A 33 -16.27 4.66 3.83
C ARG A 33 -17.34 3.76 3.21
N GLU A 34 -17.17 3.36 1.95
CA GLU A 34 -18.09 2.45 1.27
C GLU A 34 -18.06 1.03 1.84
N GLN A 35 -16.89 0.57 2.30
CA GLN A 35 -16.71 -0.79 2.82
C GLN A 35 -17.01 -0.93 4.32
N SER A 36 -16.92 0.15 5.09
CA SER A 36 -17.13 0.14 6.54
C SER A 36 -18.61 0.20 6.90
N VAL A 37 -19.06 -0.69 7.78
CA VAL A 37 -20.39 -0.61 8.43
C VAL A 37 -20.32 0.10 9.79
N GLU A 38 -19.10 0.30 10.26
CA GLU A 38 -18.72 0.98 11.49
C GLU A 38 -18.61 2.50 11.29
N ASN A 39 -18.74 3.25 12.38
CA ASN A 39 -18.53 4.69 12.40
C ASN A 39 -17.04 5.01 12.25
N ILE A 40 -16.69 5.74 11.20
CA ILE A 40 -15.33 6.21 10.95
C ILE A 40 -15.03 7.44 11.81
N LEU A 41 -13.90 7.40 12.54
CA LEU A 41 -13.40 8.53 13.29
C LEU A 41 -12.56 9.43 12.37
N GLU A 42 -13.22 10.37 11.70
CA GLU A 42 -12.65 11.24 10.66
C GLU A 42 -11.43 12.08 11.09
N ASN A 43 -11.16 12.22 12.39
CA ASN A 43 -9.97 12.90 12.91
C ASN A 43 -8.77 11.97 13.14
N THR A 44 -8.86 10.70 12.72
CA THR A 44 -7.85 9.65 12.98
C THR A 44 -7.21 9.08 11.73
N TRP A 45 -7.38 9.75 10.58
CA TRP A 45 -6.70 9.38 9.34
C TRP A 45 -5.19 9.53 9.49
N GLU A 46 -4.45 8.47 9.18
CA GLU A 46 -2.99 8.46 9.16
C GLU A 46 -2.54 7.96 7.79
N ILE A 47 -1.63 8.72 7.16
CA ILE A 47 -1.05 8.40 5.85
C ILE A 47 0.39 7.92 6.09
N VAL A 48 0.77 6.83 5.42
CA VAL A 48 2.13 6.29 5.44
C VAL A 48 2.61 6.16 4.01
N GLU A 49 3.82 6.64 3.75
CA GLU A 49 4.48 6.48 2.45
C GLU A 49 5.73 5.62 2.62
N ASP A 50 5.88 4.64 1.74
CA ASP A 50 7.03 3.75 1.75
C ASP A 50 7.51 3.47 0.32
N LYS A 51 8.74 3.89 0.02
CA LYS A 51 9.36 3.64 -1.27
C LYS A 51 9.87 2.20 -1.31
N ARG A 52 9.39 1.41 -2.27
CA ARG A 52 9.73 -0.02 -2.40
C ARG A 52 10.20 -0.36 -3.81
N ILE A 53 10.93 -1.46 -3.90
CA ILE A 53 11.28 -2.09 -5.17
C ILE A 53 10.48 -3.39 -5.26
N LEU A 54 9.68 -3.50 -6.32
CA LEU A 54 8.98 -4.72 -6.69
C LEU A 54 9.78 -5.43 -7.77
N TYR A 55 9.79 -6.76 -7.71
CA TYR A 55 10.32 -7.60 -8.78
C TYR A 55 9.22 -8.55 -9.24
N LYS A 56 9.34 -9.00 -10.49
CA LYS A 56 8.43 -9.99 -11.03
C LYS A 56 8.91 -11.39 -10.69
N ASN A 57 8.06 -12.23 -10.11
CA ASN A 57 8.37 -13.64 -9.87
C ASN A 57 8.22 -14.47 -11.16
N GLY A 58 8.58 -15.75 -11.10
CA GLY A 58 8.46 -16.69 -12.24
C GLY A 58 7.02 -16.89 -12.76
N ASP A 59 6.01 -16.55 -11.95
CA ASP A 59 4.58 -16.60 -12.31
C ASP A 59 4.09 -15.29 -12.94
N GLY A 60 4.95 -14.27 -13.02
CA GLY A 60 4.63 -12.97 -13.59
C GLY A 60 4.01 -11.95 -12.62
N GLU A 61 3.95 -12.27 -11.33
CA GLU A 61 3.39 -11.40 -10.29
C GLU A 61 4.45 -10.46 -9.68
N TRP A 62 4.03 -9.24 -9.33
CA TRP A 62 4.89 -8.28 -8.63
C TRP A 62 4.95 -8.58 -7.14
N VAL A 63 6.15 -8.86 -6.63
CA VAL A 63 6.40 -9.20 -5.23
C VAL A 63 7.43 -8.26 -4.61
N VAL A 64 7.31 -8.03 -3.30
CA VAL A 64 8.20 -7.13 -2.55
C VAL A 64 9.54 -7.83 -2.32
N GLN A 65 10.64 -7.13 -2.60
CA GLN A 65 11.97 -7.60 -2.19
C GLN A 65 12.15 -7.31 -0.70
N SER A 66 11.91 -8.31 0.15
CA SER A 66 12.25 -8.22 1.58
C SER A 66 13.76 -8.43 1.78
N GLU A 67 14.40 -7.53 2.53
CA GLU A 67 15.84 -7.61 2.89
C GLU A 67 16.24 -8.93 3.58
N GLU A 68 15.29 -9.65 4.22
CA GLU A 68 15.51 -10.97 4.82
C GLU A 68 15.86 -12.09 3.82
N LEU A 69 15.63 -11.91 2.52
CA LEU A 69 15.97 -12.92 1.50
C LEU A 69 17.42 -12.82 0.99
N LEU A 70 18.20 -11.86 1.52
CA LEU A 70 19.63 -11.71 1.19
C LEU A 70 20.52 -12.78 1.87
N GLY A 71 19.96 -13.59 2.77
CA GLY A 71 20.62 -14.75 3.37
C GLY A 71 20.05 -16.06 2.83
N ASP A 72 20.83 -16.76 2.01
CA ASP A 72 20.69 -18.19 1.67
C ASP A 72 19.47 -18.68 0.85
N GLY A 73 18.59 -17.80 0.38
CA GLY A 73 17.38 -18.25 -0.34
C GLY A 73 16.78 -17.23 -1.29
N LEU A 74 17.60 -16.55 -2.10
CA LEU A 74 17.09 -15.72 -3.19
C LEU A 74 16.19 -16.62 -4.07
N PRO A 75 14.88 -16.34 -4.22
CA PRO A 75 14.13 -16.91 -5.33
C PRO A 75 14.90 -16.56 -6.60
N GLU A 76 15.16 -17.54 -7.47
CA GLU A 76 15.92 -17.33 -8.71
C GLU A 76 15.38 -16.08 -9.41
N ILE A 77 16.13 -14.97 -9.30
CA ILE A 77 15.79 -13.71 -9.96
C ILE A 77 16.03 -14.01 -11.44
N SER A 78 14.99 -14.42 -12.17
CA SER A 78 15.17 -14.91 -13.54
C SER A 78 15.68 -13.83 -14.47
N ASP A 79 15.47 -12.55 -14.12
CA ASP A 79 16.07 -11.41 -14.81
C ASP A 79 16.02 -10.15 -13.92
N THR A 80 17.16 -9.51 -13.66
CA THR A 80 17.23 -8.20 -12.95
C THR A 80 16.68 -7.03 -13.80
N ARG A 81 16.12 -7.33 -14.97
CA ARG A 81 15.55 -6.36 -15.94
C ARG A 81 14.09 -6.03 -15.71
N GLU A 82 13.38 -6.72 -14.82
CA GLU A 82 11.99 -6.43 -14.46
C GLU A 82 11.88 -5.94 -13.01
N LEU A 83 12.63 -4.87 -12.68
CA LEU A 83 12.50 -4.15 -11.42
C LEU A 83 11.56 -2.95 -11.60
N LEU A 84 10.64 -2.75 -10.66
CA LEU A 84 9.73 -1.61 -10.63
C LEU A 84 9.87 -0.88 -9.30
N GLU A 85 10.36 0.36 -9.33
CA GLU A 85 10.31 1.25 -8.18
C GLU A 85 8.88 1.77 -8.02
N VAL A 86 8.32 1.62 -6.82
CA VAL A 86 6.98 2.09 -6.48
C VAL A 86 7.01 2.96 -5.23
N MET A 87 6.08 3.90 -5.16
CA MET A 87 5.64 4.48 -3.91
C MET A 87 4.43 3.69 -3.40
N THR A 88 4.53 3.15 -2.19
CA THR A 88 3.39 2.55 -1.49
C THR A 88 2.76 3.62 -0.62
N VAL A 89 1.53 4.00 -0.92
CA VAL A 89 0.74 4.93 -0.08
C VAL A 89 -0.27 4.11 0.71
N GLY A 90 -0.09 4.08 2.03
CA GLY A 90 -1.01 3.48 2.98
C GLY A 90 -1.87 4.54 3.65
N LEU A 91 -3.14 4.21 3.91
CA LEU A 91 -4.08 5.03 4.66
C LEU A 91 -4.74 4.17 5.73
N THR A 92 -4.65 4.58 6.98
CA THR A 92 -5.32 3.92 8.11
C THR A 92 -6.27 4.86 8.83
N VAL A 93 -7.32 4.31 9.43
CA VAL A 93 -8.30 5.06 10.23
C VAL A 93 -8.85 4.19 11.34
N LYS A 94 -9.25 4.83 12.45
CA LYS A 94 -9.94 4.16 13.54
C LYS A 94 -11.45 4.15 13.27
N VAL A 95 -12.08 3.02 13.59
CA VAL A 95 -13.53 2.83 13.47
C VAL A 95 -14.11 2.29 14.76
N GLU A 96 -15.38 2.58 15.00
CA GLU A 96 -16.15 2.12 16.15
C GLU A 96 -17.47 1.49 15.71
N ASP A 97 -17.85 0.38 16.35
CA ASP A 97 -19.12 -0.29 16.05
C ASP A 97 -20.30 0.68 16.11
N SER A 98 -21.13 0.65 15.07
CA SER A 98 -22.40 1.36 15.03
C SER A 98 -23.37 0.69 16.00
N LEU A 99 -23.86 1.45 17.00
CA LEU A 99 -24.78 1.00 18.05
C LEU A 99 -26.06 0.34 17.51
#